data_AF-A0AA42GZT5-F1
#
_entry.id   AF-A0AA42GZT5-F1
#
_cell.length_a   1.000
_cell.length_b   1.000
_cell.length_c   1.000
_cell.angle_alpha   90.00
_cell.angle_beta   90.00
_cell.angle_gamma   90.00
#
_symmetry.space_group_name_H-M   'P 1'
#
loop_
_entity.id
_entity.type
_entity.pdbx_description
1 polymer ?
#
loop_
_entity_poly.entity_id
_entity_poly.type
_entity_poly.pdbx_seq_one_letter_code
_entity_poly.pdbx_strand_id
1 'polypeptide(L)' 'MLKTVTFTLMHFCIAFSVAYALTGSIAVGGLVAAVEPLCNSVGFYFHEKIWQRFEKPGQPRSEIPKHAWLHHHA' A
#
# COMPACT_ATOMS: atom_id res chain seq x y z
N MET A 1 -16.77 3.70 1.89
CA MET A 1 -16.15 3.09 3.09
C MET A 1 -16.53 1.62 3.29
N LEU A 2 -17.80 1.21 3.19
CA LEU A 2 -18.17 -0.22 3.27
C LEU A 2 -17.44 -1.12 2.24
N LYS A 3 -17.22 -0.63 1.01
CA LYS A 3 -16.48 -1.36 -0.04
C LYS A 3 -15.04 -1.72 0.36
N THR A 4 -14.38 -0.82 1.08
CA THR A 4 -13.02 -1.03 1.57
C THR A 4 -13.01 -2.02 2.73
N VAL A 5 -13.95 -1.87 3.67
CA VAL A 5 -14.07 -2.76 4.84
C VAL A 5 -14.40 -4.20 4.41
N THR A 6 -15.34 -4.39 3.49
CA THR A 6 -15.68 -5.73 2.99
C THR A 6 -14.51 -6.38 2.23
N PHE A 7 -13.72 -5.59 1.50
CA PHE A 7 -12.52 -6.07 0.82
C PHE A 7 -11.45 -6.54 1.81
N THR A 8 -11.18 -5.75 2.86
CA THR A 8 -10.23 -6.13 3.93
C THR A 8 -10.70 -7.36 4.70
N LEU A 9 -11.99 -7.43 5.04
CA LEU A 9 -12.56 -8.58 5.75
C LEU A 9 -12.51 -9.86 4.91
N MET A 10 -12.83 -9.77 3.62
CA MET A 10 -12.72 -10.91 2.70
C MET A 10 -11.27 -11.41 2.63
N HIS A 11 -10.30 -10.50 2.53
CA HIS A 11 -8.88 -10.86 2.49
C HIS A 11 -8.44 -11.54 3.80
N PHE A 12 -8.81 -10.96 4.95
CA PHE A 12 -8.50 -11.50 6.28
C PHE A 12 -9.07 -12.92 6.47
N CYS A 13 -10.30 -13.16 6.02
CA CYS A 13 -10.93 -14.47 6.06
C CYS A 13 -10.21 -15.51 5.18
N ILE A 14 -9.76 -15.12 3.99
CA ILE A 14 -9.02 -16.03 3.08
C ILE A 14 -7.66 -16.38 3.68
N ALA A 15 -6.91 -15.38 4.15
CA ALA A 15 -5.61 -15.57 4.80
C ALA A 15 -5.71 -16.46 6.03
N PHE A 16 -6.69 -16.20 6.91
CA PHE A 16 -6.97 -17.02 8.08
C PHE A 16 -7.33 -18.47 7.70
N SER A 17 -8.21 -18.65 6.71
CA SER A 17 -8.68 -19.98 6.29
C SER A 17 -7.57 -20.82 5.66
N VAL A 18 -6.73 -20.22 4.81
CA VAL A 18 -5.59 -20.92 4.19
C VAL A 18 -4.55 -21.31 5.25
N ALA A 19 -4.20 -20.39 6.15
CA ALA A 19 -3.25 -20.66 7.23
C ALA A 19 -3.77 -21.71 8.22
N TYR A 20 -5.07 -21.66 8.55
CA TYR A 20 -5.73 -22.66 9.39
C TYR A 20 -5.79 -24.03 8.70
N ALA A 21 -6.10 -24.09 7.40
CA ALA A 21 -6.14 -25.35 6.65
C ALA A 21 -4.76 -26.02 6.55
N LEU A 22 -3.69 -25.23 6.41
CA LEU A 22 -2.32 -25.75 6.33
C LEU A 22 -1.75 -26.15 7.69
N THR A 23 -2.11 -25.45 8.77
CA THR A 23 -1.49 -25.64 10.10
C THR A 23 -2.38 -26.37 11.11
N GLY A 24 -3.69 -26.36 10.92
CA GLY A 24 -4.69 -26.88 11.86
C GLY A 24 -4.84 -26.07 13.15
N SER A 25 -4.17 -24.91 13.27
CA SER A 25 -4.12 -24.10 14.49
C SER A 25 -4.70 -22.70 14.29
N ILE A 26 -5.70 -22.37 15.10
CA ILE A 26 -6.40 -21.06 15.10
C ILE A 26 -5.42 -19.91 15.42
N ALA A 27 -4.45 -20.16 16.30
CA ALA A 27 -3.44 -19.16 16.69
C ALA A 27 -2.59 -18.72 15.50
N VAL A 28 -2.21 -19.65 14.63
CA VAL A 28 -1.40 -19.38 13.43
C VAL A 28 -2.23 -18.64 12.39
N GLY A 29 -3.50 -19.04 12.20
CA GLY A 29 -4.42 -18.32 11.32
C GLY A 29 -4.59 -16.85 11.72
N GLY A 30 -4.77 -16.57 13.01
CA GLY A 30 -4.89 -15.20 13.52
C GLY A 30 -3.60 -14.38 13.35
N LEU A 31 -2.45 -15.00 13.60
CA LEU A 31 -1.15 -14.35 13.39
C LEU A 31 -0.93 -13.99 11.91
N VAL A 32 -1.22 -14.91 10.99
CA VAL A 32 -1.07 -14.68 9.54
C VAL A 32 -1.95 -13.52 9.06
N ALA A 33 -3.18 -13.47 9.54
CA ALA A 33 -4.12 -12.41 9.17
C ALA A 33 -3.66 -11.02 9.64
N ALA A 34 -2.92 -10.93 10.75
CA ALA A 34 -2.27 -9.69 11.21
C ALA A 34 -0.91 -9.43 10.53
N VAL A 35 -0.18 -10.48 10.16
CA VAL A 35 1.12 -10.40 9.48
C VAL A 35 1.00 -9.78 8.09
N GLU A 36 -0.08 -10.05 7.38
CA GLU A 36 -0.25 -9.58 6.01
C GLU A 36 -0.22 -8.04 5.84
N PRO A 37 -0.98 -7.22 6.60
CA PRO A 37 -0.85 -5.77 6.55
C PRO A 37 0.50 -5.26 7.08
N LEU A 38 1.13 -6.00 8.00
CA LEU A 38 2.48 -5.68 8.49
C LEU A 38 3.53 -5.91 7.41
N CYS A 39 3.48 -7.05 6.71
CA CYS A 39 4.35 -7.35 5.57
C CYS A 39 4.12 -6.37 4.43
N ASN A 40 2.89 -5.98 4.13
CA ASN A 40 2.60 -4.95 3.14
C ASN A 40 3.19 -3.58 3.54
N SER A 41 3.11 -3.22 4.82
CA SER A 41 3.69 -1.97 5.35
C SER A 41 5.22 -1.99 5.34
N VAL A 42 5.82 -3.12 5.74
CA VAL A 42 7.28 -3.32 5.72
C VAL A 42 7.78 -3.33 4.27
N GLY A 43 7.10 -4.04 3.38
CA GLY A 43 7.41 -4.08 1.95
C GLY A 43 7.36 -2.70 1.32
N PHE A 44 6.32 -1.91 1.63
CA PHE A 44 6.23 -0.51 1.17
C PHE A 44 7.35 0.36 1.75
N TYR A 45 7.68 0.21 3.04
CA TYR A 45 8.78 0.95 3.67
C TYR A 45 10.14 0.63 3.04
N PHE A 46 10.43 -0.66 2.78
CA PHE A 46 11.64 -1.05 2.07
C PHE A 46 11.61 -0.58 0.60
N HIS A 47 10.47 -0.68 -0.07
CA HIS A 47 10.31 -0.18 -1.44
C HIS A 47 10.62 1.31 -1.52
N GLU A 48 9.99 2.14 -0.69
CA GLU A 48 10.29 3.58 -0.59
C GLU A 48 11.76 3.84 -0.27
N LYS A 49 12.32 3.14 0.72
CA LYS A 49 13.71 3.35 1.16
C LYS A 49 14.73 2.98 0.09
N ILE A 50 14.46 1.92 -0.68
CA ILE A 50 15.28 1.47 -1.80
C ILE A 50 15.09 2.43 -2.97
N TRP A 51 13.85 2.80 -3.28
CA TRP A 51 13.50 3.69 -4.38
C TRP A 51 14.06 5.10 -4.17
N GLN A 52 13.99 5.67 -2.97
CA GLN A 52 14.65 6.94 -2.61
C GLN A 52 16.18 6.90 -2.74
N ARG A 53 16.81 5.73 -2.60
CA ARG A 53 18.25 5.56 -2.83
C ARG A 53 18.60 5.55 -4.32
N PHE A 54 17.67 5.09 -5.17
CA PHE A 54 17.81 5.08 -6.63
C PHE A 54 17.31 6.38 -7.29
N GLU A 55 16.35 7.07 -6.69
CA GLU A 55 15.92 8.43 -7.02
C GLU A 55 16.95 9.43 -6.51
N LYS A 56 18.07 9.53 -7.23
CA LYS A 56 18.98 10.66 -7.14
C LYS A 56 18.21 11.99 -7.27
N PRO A 57 18.66 13.08 -6.62
CA PRO A 57 17.98 14.38 -6.61
C PRO A 57 18.01 14.98 -8.03
N GLY A 58 16.92 14.81 -8.78
CA GLY A 58 16.87 15.23 -10.18
C GLY A 58 15.49 15.62 -10.70
N GLN A 59 14.49 15.78 -9.84
CA GLN A 59 13.20 16.37 -10.22
C GLN A 59 13.17 17.81 -9.71
N PRO A 60 13.64 18.81 -10.49
CA PRO A 60 13.24 20.18 -10.23
C PRO A 60 11.73 20.19 -10.31
N ARG A 61 11.08 20.46 -9.17
CA ARG A 61 9.65 20.72 -9.11
C ARG A 61 9.38 21.79 -10.15
N SER A 62 8.81 21.41 -11.28
CA SER A 62 8.48 22.31 -12.37
C SER A 62 7.48 23.30 -11.79
N GLU A 63 8.02 24.46 -11.42
CA GLU A 63 7.28 25.61 -10.96
C GLU A 63 6.34 25.98 -12.11
N ILE A 64 5.06 25.63 -11.94
CA ILE A 64 4.01 25.92 -12.93
C ILE A 64 4.01 27.44 -13.10
N PRO A 65 4.42 27.97 -14.27
CA PRO A 65 4.50 29.41 -14.43
C PRO A 65 3.10 30.00 -14.38
N LYS A 66 2.88 30.96 -13.47
CA LYS A 66 1.58 31.63 -13.25
C LYS A 66 1.01 32.33 -14.50
N HIS A 67 1.81 32.48 -15.57
CA HIS A 67 1.40 33.14 -16.81
C HIS A 67 0.66 32.24 -17.80
N ALA A 68 0.61 30.91 -17.59
CA ALA A 68 -0.19 30.01 -18.44
C ALA A 68 -1.71 30.24 -18.33
N TRP A 69 -2.15 30.96 -17.29
CA TRP A 69 -3.56 31.28 -17.04
C TRP A 69 -4.11 32.49 -17.80
N LEU A 70 -3.25 33.28 -18.47
CA LEU A 70 -3.66 34.56 -19.05
C LEU A 70 -4.05 34.51 -20.54
N HIS A 71 -3.86 33.38 -21.23
CA HIS A 71 -4.05 33.30 -22.69
C HIS A 71 -5.35 32.64 -23.17
N HIS A 72 -6.25 32.23 -22.28
CA HIS A 72 -7.47 31.48 -22.66
C HIS A 72 -8.76 32.33 -22.69
N HIS A 73 -8.65 33.66 -22.58
CA HIS A 73 -9.81 34.56 -22.57
C HIS A 73 -9.60 35.69 -23.61
N ALA A 74 -9.80 35.37 -24.89
CA ALA A 74 -9.99 36.34 -25.96
C ALA A 74 -11.10 35.82 -26.89
#